data_AF-A0A257CPZ4-F1
#
_entry.id   AF-A0A257CPZ4-F1
#
_cell.length_a   1.000
_cell.length_b   1.000
_cell.length_c   1.000
_cell.angle_alpha   90.00
_cell.angle_beta   90.00
_cell.angle_gamma   90.00
#
_symmetry.space_group_name_H-M   'P 1'
#
loop_
_entity.id
_entity.type
_entity.pdbx_description
1 polymer ?
#
loop_
_entity_poly.entity_id
_entity_poly.type
_entity_poly.pdbx_seq_one_letter_code
_entity_poly.pdbx_strand_id
1 'polypeptide(L)'
;MYIDPNYEPKGLQLHLEVDGATPDDIKRGLDAAKAYLGQSGANPFAAYSASDARDHSQDDDELSTEAHFLADFWAIAGKVALDAACANMPYGPKSYVLAYSWDDNPWRTNASRLRSEIEAGYTQKTNEGRRKPG
;
A
#
# COMPACT_ATOMS: atom_id res chain seq x y z
N MET A 1 5.10 1.44 20.81
CA MET A 1 5.18 -0.01 20.43
C MET A 1 6.54 -0.31 19.78
N TYR A 2 7.16 -1.47 20.04
CA TYR A 2 8.40 -1.88 19.35
C TYR A 2 8.09 -2.74 18.13
N ILE A 3 8.64 -2.38 16.98
CA ILE A 3 8.49 -3.09 15.71
C ILE A 3 9.89 -3.54 15.30
N ASP A 4 10.07 -4.84 15.09
CA ASP A 4 11.34 -5.39 14.62
C ASP A 4 11.45 -5.15 13.10
N PRO A 5 12.38 -4.29 12.63
CA PRO A 5 12.53 -4.00 11.22
C PRO A 5 13.10 -5.16 10.41
N ASN A 6 13.57 -6.25 11.05
CA ASN A 6 14.16 -7.40 10.38
C ASN A 6 13.25 -8.64 10.41
N TYR A 7 12.13 -8.58 11.12
CA TYR A 7 11.23 -9.72 11.23
C TYR A 7 10.41 -9.90 9.94
N GLU A 8 10.56 -11.06 9.30
CA GLU A 8 9.74 -11.48 8.17
C GLU A 8 8.99 -12.77 8.51
N PRO A 9 7.66 -12.71 8.69
CA PRO A 9 6.85 -13.89 8.94
C PRO A 9 6.78 -14.82 7.73
N LYS A 10 7.02 -16.12 7.95
CA LYS A 10 6.94 -17.15 6.89
C LYS A 10 5.49 -17.50 6.55
N GLY A 11 5.12 -17.44 5.26
CA GLY A 11 3.77 -17.78 4.80
C GLY A 11 2.82 -16.58 4.78
N LEU A 12 3.33 -15.36 5.02
CA LEU A 12 2.59 -14.13 4.85
C LEU A 12 2.77 -13.60 3.41
N GLN A 13 1.66 -13.31 2.74
CA GLN A 13 1.63 -12.85 1.35
C GLN A 13 1.06 -11.45 1.26
N LEU A 14 1.62 -10.65 0.35
CA LEU A 14 1.14 -9.31 0.03
C LEU A 14 -0.03 -9.41 -0.96
N HIS A 15 -1.13 -8.73 -0.64
CA HIS A 15 -2.35 -8.68 -1.43
C HIS A 15 -2.73 -7.25 -1.78
N LEU A 16 -3.29 -7.10 -2.97
CA LEU A 16 -3.86 -5.86 -3.46
C LEU A 16 -5.27 -6.14 -3.96
N GLU A 17 -6.22 -5.32 -3.52
CA GLU A 17 -7.55 -5.26 -4.07
C GLU A 17 -7.77 -3.85 -4.64
N VAL A 18 -8.32 -3.75 -5.84
CA VAL A 18 -8.66 -2.48 -6.50
C VAL A 18 -9.99 -2.67 -7.21
N ASP A 19 -10.93 -1.76 -7.02
CA ASP A 19 -12.27 -1.89 -7.60
C ASP A 19 -12.26 -1.87 -9.14
N GLY A 20 -12.83 -2.92 -9.74
CA GLY A 20 -12.86 -3.14 -11.18
C GLY A 20 -11.53 -3.54 -11.82
N ALA A 21 -10.50 -3.84 -11.04
CA ALA A 21 -9.20 -4.27 -11.56
C ALA A 21 -9.19 -5.73 -11.98
N THR A 22 -8.54 -6.01 -13.10
CA THR A 22 -8.26 -7.38 -13.57
C THR A 22 -7.09 -7.99 -12.79
N PRO A 23 -6.89 -9.33 -12.85
CA PRO A 23 -5.73 -9.96 -12.24
C PRO A 23 -4.38 -9.38 -12.70
N ASP A 24 -4.28 -8.96 -13.97
CA ASP A 24 -3.07 -8.34 -14.51
C ASP A 24 -2.85 -6.93 -13.94
N ASP A 25 -3.92 -6.18 -13.69
CA ASP A 25 -3.85 -4.87 -13.03
C ASP A 25 -3.35 -5.02 -11.59
N ILE A 26 -3.94 -5.97 -10.85
CA ILE A 26 -3.51 -6.32 -9.49
C ILE A 26 -2.05 -6.76 -9.46
N LYS A 27 -1.62 -7.59 -10.41
CA LYS A 27 -0.23 -8.03 -10.52
C LYS A 27 0.72 -6.84 -10.71
N ARG A 28 0.40 -5.89 -11.60
CA ARG A 28 1.24 -4.70 -11.80
C ARG A 28 1.31 -3.84 -10.54
N GLY A 29 0.21 -3.65 -9.84
CA GLY A 29 0.18 -2.92 -8.58
C GLY A 29 1.05 -3.58 -7.51
N LEU A 30 0.95 -4.90 -7.33
CA LEU A 30 1.77 -5.65 -6.39
C LEU A 30 3.26 -5.59 -6.74
N ASP A 31 3.61 -5.76 -8.01
CA ASP A 31 5.00 -5.69 -8.47
C ASP A 31 5.59 -4.30 -8.21
N ALA A 32 4.80 -3.23 -8.40
CA ALA A 32 5.22 -1.85 -8.13
C ALA A 32 5.39 -1.57 -6.63
N ALA A 33 4.46 -2.03 -5.79
CA ALA A 33 4.56 -1.89 -4.33
C ALA A 33 5.82 -2.60 -3.78
N LYS A 34 6.07 -3.84 -4.23
CA LYS A 34 7.25 -4.61 -3.86
C LYS A 34 8.54 -3.92 -4.30
N ALA A 35 8.56 -3.39 -5.52
CA ALA A 35 9.72 -2.64 -6.02
C ALA A 35 9.99 -1.39 -5.18
N TYR A 36 8.96 -0.63 -4.80
CA TYR A 36 9.11 0.54 -3.95
C TYR A 36 9.67 0.19 -2.57
N LEU A 37 9.08 -0.80 -1.89
CA LEU A 37 9.54 -1.23 -0.56
C LEU A 37 10.97 -1.78 -0.61
N GLY A 38 11.31 -2.52 -1.66
CA GLY A 38 12.68 -3.00 -1.88
C GLY A 38 13.68 -1.85 -2.10
N GLN A 39 13.28 -0.78 -2.80
CA GLN A 39 14.13 0.40 -3.03
C GLN A 39 14.26 1.30 -1.80
N SER A 40 13.23 1.39 -0.96
CA SER A 40 13.29 2.16 0.29
C SER A 40 14.13 1.46 1.36
N GLY A 41 14.50 0.18 1.15
CA GLY A 41 15.18 -0.63 2.15
C GLY A 41 14.30 -0.98 3.35
N ALA A 42 12.99 -0.68 3.27
CA ALA A 42 12.05 -0.98 4.33
C ALA A 42 11.65 -2.46 4.25
N ASN A 43 11.74 -3.16 5.38
CA ASN A 43 11.09 -4.46 5.50
C ASN A 43 9.57 -4.27 5.31
N PRO A 44 8.97 -4.92 4.30
CA PRO A 44 7.56 -4.75 4.00
C PRO A 44 6.61 -5.07 5.17
N PHE A 45 6.93 -6.09 5.97
CA PHE A 45 6.12 -6.46 7.13
C PHE A 45 6.24 -5.44 8.26
N ALA A 46 7.45 -4.94 8.53
CA ALA A 46 7.65 -3.90 9.52
C ALA A 46 6.92 -2.60 9.13
N ALA A 47 6.96 -2.22 7.84
CA ALA A 47 6.21 -1.08 7.31
C ALA A 47 4.69 -1.26 7.51
N TYR A 48 4.16 -2.44 7.21
CA TYR A 48 2.76 -2.76 7.46
C TYR A 48 2.40 -2.69 8.95
N SER A 49 3.16 -3.35 9.82
CA SER A 49 2.92 -3.35 11.26
C SER A 49 2.97 -1.95 11.86
N ALA A 50 3.81 -1.08 11.30
CA ALA A 50 3.88 0.31 11.73
C ALA A 50 2.67 1.12 11.28
N SER A 51 2.19 0.90 10.06
CA SER A 51 0.94 1.49 9.59
C SER A 51 -0.25 1.03 10.43
N ASP A 52 -0.28 -0.26 10.77
CA ASP A 52 -1.33 -0.84 11.63
C ASP A 52 -1.33 -0.25 13.03
N ALA A 53 -0.16 -0.19 13.65
CA ALA A 53 -0.01 0.41 14.96
C ALA A 53 -0.42 1.89 14.96
N ARG A 54 -0.16 2.61 13.85
CA ARG A 54 -0.57 4.03 13.69
C ARG A 54 -2.08 4.18 13.54
N ASP A 55 -2.73 3.29 12.80
CA ASP A 55 -4.19 3.33 12.63
C ASP A 55 -4.94 2.98 13.94
N HIS A 56 -4.29 2.26 14.86
CA HIS A 56 -4.85 1.84 16.15
C HIS A 56 -4.34 2.63 17.37
N SER A 57 -3.32 3.47 17.23
CA SER A 57 -2.84 4.33 18.32
C SER A 57 -3.84 5.46 18.59
N GLN A 58 -4.15 5.71 19.86
CA GLN A 58 -5.02 6.83 20.23
C GLN A 58 -4.29 8.19 20.15
N ASP A 59 -2.97 8.18 20.29
CA ASP A 59 -2.09 9.33 20.15
C ASP A 59 -0.88 8.98 19.27
N ASP A 60 -0.54 9.84 18.29
CA ASP A 60 0.61 9.67 17.39
C ASP A 60 1.95 9.58 18.16
N ASP A 61 2.01 10.11 19.38
CA ASP A 61 3.19 10.10 20.25
C ASP A 61 3.52 8.71 20.84
N GLU A 62 2.63 7.72 20.69
CA GLU A 62 2.87 6.33 21.17
C GLU A 62 3.81 5.52 20.25
N LEU A 63 4.05 6.04 19.05
CA LEU A 63 4.94 5.45 18.06
C LEU A 63 6.32 6.11 18.08
N SER A 64 7.36 5.30 17.88
CA SER A 64 8.70 5.84 17.67
C SER A 64 8.76 6.59 16.33
N THR A 65 9.70 7.52 16.21
CA THR A 65 9.99 8.19 14.93
C THR A 65 10.28 7.19 13.80
N GLU A 66 10.95 6.09 14.10
CA GLU A 66 11.20 5.00 13.15
C GLU A 66 9.91 4.31 12.69
N ALA A 67 8.98 4.05 13.61
CA ALA A 67 7.67 3.48 13.25
C ALA A 67 6.87 4.44 12.36
N HIS A 68 6.91 5.75 12.62
CA HIS A 68 6.28 6.73 11.72
C HIS A 68 6.86 6.68 10.30
N PHE A 69 8.19 6.60 10.15
CA PHE A 69 8.81 6.45 8.83
C PHE A 69 8.42 5.14 8.14
N LEU A 70 8.38 4.03 8.88
CA LEU A 70 7.95 2.74 8.37
C LEU A 70 6.48 2.77 7.90
N ALA A 71 5.60 3.40 8.66
CA ALA A 71 4.19 3.58 8.31
C ALA A 71 4.03 4.44 7.04
N ASP A 72 4.86 5.47 6.86
CA ASP A 72 4.87 6.29 5.64
C ASP A 72 5.32 5.50 4.42
N PHE A 73 6.32 4.62 4.56
CA PHE A 73 6.71 3.73 3.46
C PHE A 73 5.54 2.82 3.04
N TRP A 74 4.77 2.29 3.99
CA TRP A 74 3.59 1.49 3.66
C TRP A 74 2.52 2.31 2.93
N ALA A 75 2.22 3.51 3.40
CA ALA A 75 1.23 4.38 2.77
C ALA A 75 1.64 4.76 1.33
N ILE A 76 2.91 5.05 1.09
CA ILE A 76 3.43 5.34 -0.26
C ILE A 76 3.41 4.08 -1.13
N ALA A 77 3.78 2.91 -0.60
CA ALA A 77 3.69 1.64 -1.31
C ALA A 77 2.26 1.38 -1.81
N GLY A 78 1.25 1.67 -0.97
CA GLY A 78 -0.16 1.59 -1.36
C GLY A 78 -0.51 2.50 -2.54
N LYS A 79 -0.05 3.75 -2.53
CA LYS A 79 -0.29 4.70 -3.63
C LYS A 79 0.40 4.26 -4.92
N VAL A 80 1.65 3.82 -4.84
CA VAL A 80 2.39 3.27 -5.99
C VAL A 80 1.69 2.03 -6.56
N ALA A 81 1.15 1.17 -5.70
CA ALA A 81 0.38 0.00 -6.11
C ALA A 81 -0.88 0.40 -6.88
N LEU A 82 -1.64 1.37 -6.34
CA LEU A 82 -2.85 1.89 -6.96
C LEU A 82 -2.54 2.50 -8.34
N ASP A 83 -1.53 3.38 -8.42
CA ASP A 83 -1.16 4.06 -9.66
C ASP A 83 -0.79 3.06 -10.77
N ALA A 84 -0.03 2.02 -10.42
CA ALA A 84 0.38 0.98 -11.36
C ALA A 84 -0.78 0.05 -11.77
N ALA A 85 -1.68 -0.27 -10.84
CA ALA A 85 -2.88 -1.05 -11.14
C ALA A 85 -3.80 -0.27 -12.08
N CYS A 86 -4.03 1.02 -11.80
CA CYS A 86 -4.95 1.87 -12.55
C CYS A 86 -4.41 2.40 -13.89
N ALA A 87 -3.15 2.13 -14.24
CA ALA A 87 -2.53 2.66 -15.46
C ALA A 87 -3.32 2.42 -16.77
N ASN A 88 -4.09 1.33 -16.83
CA ASN A 88 -4.92 0.96 -17.99
C ASN A 88 -6.42 0.95 -17.68
N MET A 89 -6.82 1.41 -16.49
CA MET A 89 -8.21 1.39 -16.06
C MET A 89 -8.94 2.68 -16.47
N PRO A 90 -10.27 2.63 -16.64
CA PRO A 90 -11.06 3.84 -16.82
C PRO A 90 -10.88 4.81 -15.65
N TYR A 91 -10.81 6.11 -15.96
CA TYR A 91 -10.76 7.17 -14.97
C TYR A 91 -11.97 7.15 -14.04
N GLY A 92 -11.74 7.53 -12.80
CA GLY A 92 -12.77 7.63 -11.78
C GLY A 92 -12.21 7.31 -10.39
N PRO A 93 -13.00 7.53 -9.34
CA PRO A 93 -12.63 7.11 -8.00
C PRO A 93 -12.42 5.59 -7.98
N LYS A 94 -11.37 5.16 -7.29
CA LYS A 94 -11.03 3.75 -7.07
C LYS A 94 -10.81 3.55 -5.58
N SER A 95 -11.51 2.56 -5.02
CA SER A 95 -11.15 2.05 -3.70
C SER A 95 -10.08 0.98 -3.87
N TYR A 96 -9.13 0.94 -2.93
CA TYR A 96 -8.12 -0.09 -2.91
C TYR A 96 -7.73 -0.48 -1.49
N VAL A 97 -7.14 -1.66 -1.37
CA VAL A 97 -6.56 -2.19 -0.14
C VAL A 97 -5.23 -2.85 -0.48
N LEU A 98 -4.15 -2.39 0.15
CA LEU A 98 -2.87 -3.10 0.22
C LEU A 98 -2.77 -3.74 1.60
N ALA A 99 -2.60 -5.05 1.68
CA ALA A 99 -2.62 -5.78 2.94
C ALA A 99 -1.72 -7.02 2.92
N TYR A 100 -1.43 -7.55 4.10
CA TYR A 100 -0.86 -8.87 4.27
C TYR A 100 -1.92 -9.89 4.71
N SER A 101 -1.82 -11.13 4.22
CA SER A 101 -2.56 -12.26 4.79
C SER A 101 -1.76 -13.56 4.75
N TRP A 102 -2.09 -14.48 5.65
CA TRP A 102 -1.45 -15.79 5.74
C TRP A 102 -2.02 -16.77 4.72
N ASP A 103 -1.16 -17.63 4.16
CA ASP A 103 -1.50 -18.64 3.15
C ASP A 103 -2.62 -19.61 3.58
N ASP A 104 -2.86 -19.77 4.88
CA ASP A 104 -3.82 -20.71 5.48
C ASP A 104 -5.14 -20.08 5.94
N ASN A 105 -5.38 -18.79 5.72
CA ASN A 105 -6.63 -18.12 6.11
C ASN A 105 -7.52 -17.74 4.91
N PRO A 106 -8.43 -18.64 4.47
CA PRO A 106 -9.32 -18.42 3.32
C PRO A 106 -10.49 -17.46 3.60
N TRP A 107 -10.63 -16.91 4.82
CA TRP A 107 -11.69 -15.97 5.15
C TRP A 107 -11.39 -14.56 4.63
N ARG A 108 -11.45 -14.43 3.31
CA ARG A 108 -11.78 -13.19 2.62
C ARG A 108 -13.17 -12.74 3.07
N THR A 109 -13.28 -11.95 4.14
CA THR A 109 -14.40 -11.01 4.36
C THR A 109 -14.19 -10.23 5.67
N ASN A 110 -13.90 -8.94 5.54
CA ASN A 110 -14.23 -7.87 6.51
C ASN A 110 -13.62 -7.80 7.92
N ALA A 111 -12.95 -8.82 8.48
CA ALA A 111 -12.59 -8.79 9.91
C ALA A 111 -11.10 -8.52 10.27
N SER A 112 -10.17 -8.61 9.31
CA SER A 112 -8.73 -8.43 9.58
C SER A 112 -8.05 -7.46 8.61
N ARG A 113 -8.84 -6.64 7.90
CA ARG A 113 -8.27 -5.61 7.04
C ARG A 113 -7.87 -4.43 7.90
N LEU A 114 -6.58 -4.21 7.98
CA LEU A 114 -6.06 -2.88 8.20
C LEU A 114 -6.30 -2.07 6.94
N ARG A 115 -7.42 -1.36 6.97
CA ARG A 115 -7.84 -0.46 5.90
C ARG A 115 -7.14 0.87 6.13
N SER A 116 -6.05 1.11 5.44
CA SER A 116 -5.73 2.47 5.04
C SER A 116 -6.70 2.82 3.89
N GLU A 117 -7.89 3.29 4.21
CA GLU A 117 -8.76 3.97 3.24
C GLU A 117 -8.06 5.27 2.85
N ILE A 118 -7.12 5.18 1.92
CA ILE A 118 -6.66 6.37 1.23
C ILE A 118 -7.76 6.67 0.20
N GLU A 119 -8.68 7.58 0.55
CA GLU A 119 -9.49 8.31 -0.43
C GLU A 119 -8.58 9.22 -1.27
N ALA A 120 -7.59 8.64 -1.96
CA ALA A 120 -6.89 9.32 -3.02
C ALA A 120 -7.74 9.10 -4.26
N GLY A 121 -8.58 10.08 -4.60
CA GLY A 121 -9.09 10.17 -5.96
C GLY A 121 -7.88 10.15 -6.90
N TYR A 122 -7.71 9.08 -7.66
CA TYR A 122 -6.69 9.00 -8.70
C TYR A 122 -6.98 10.13 -9.70
N THR A 123 -6.28 11.24 -9.53
CA THR A 123 -6.24 12.35 -10.47
C THR A 123 -4.81 12.36 -10.98
N GLN A 124 -4.60 11.89 -12.21
CA GLN A 124 -3.34 12.18 -12.87
C GLN A 124 -3.18 13.69 -12.86
N LYS A 125 -2.06 14.20 -12.33
CA LYS A 125 -1.57 15.51 -12.76
C LYS A 125 -1.46 15.42 -14.27
N THR A 126 -2.33 16.13 -14.98
CA THR A 126 -2.21 16.30 -16.41
C THR A 126 -0.79 16.81 -16.66
N ASN A 127 0.01 16.06 -17.41
CA ASN A 127 1.24 16.58 -17.99
C ASN A 127 0.86 17.59 -19.10
N GLU A 128 0.14 18.65 -18.77
CA GLU A 128 0.00 19.86 -19.58
C GLU A 128 1.28 20.69 -19.43
N GLY A 129 2.38 20.13 -19.93
CA GLY A 129 3.70 20.76 -19.89
C GLY A 129 4.60 20.42 -21.07
N ARG A 130 4.15 19.60 -22.03
CA ARG A 130 4.89 19.36 -23.27
C ARG A 130 3.99 19.51 -24.49
N ARG A 131 3.86 20.75 -24.94
CA ARG A 131 3.93 21.14 -26.35
C ARG A 131 4.04 22.66 -26.41
N LYS A 132 5.28 23.16 -26.52
CA LYS A 132 5.50 24.41 -27.27
C LYS A 132 5.27 24.08 -28.74
N PRO A 133 4.44 24.84 -29.47
CA PRO A 133 4.68 25.12 -30.86
C PRO A 133 5.40 26.48 -30.96
N GLY A 134 6.64 26.45 -31.44
CA GLY A 134 7.20 27.56 -32.20
C GLY A 134 6.69 27.50 -33.63
#